data_AF-A0A4Y6UJP5-F1
#
_entry.id   AF-A0A4Y6UJP5-F1
#
_cell.length_a   1.000
_cell.length_b   1.000
_cell.length_c   1.000
_cell.angle_alpha   90.00
_cell.angle_beta   90.00
_cell.angle_gamma   90.00
#
_symmetry.space_group_name_H-M   'P 1'
#
loop_
_entity.id
_entity.type
_entity.pdbx_description
1 polymer ?
#
loop_
_entity_poly.entity_id
_entity_poly.type
_entity_poly.pdbx_seq_one_letter_code
_entity_poly.pdbx_strand_id
1 'polypeptide(L)'
;MHHIAFMERLNGMASQLTITGCSPPVLQMQFGPSISFSGRIYALGGNDTYQNLPEAERQHITINGEKVVEVDINASSLSVFLGMMKVQDEDKGLGKPQDDPYQKGVLAGFRRDAVKHWFTSSLQGGRLKTRWSANTPQEVRTERCMAIHNAALTTYPALERLHEILPERERNSLPSEEYLPWAIAQYIACVESSIIKFVLDQIMAQGGVALPLHDALLVPRSWADQAVRQITFAGKGRLRRDLIIEVKDWCN
;
A
#
# COMPACT_ATOMS: atom_id res chain seq x y z
N MET A 1 21.69 3.54 10.75
CA MET A 1 21.33 4.51 11.81
C MET A 1 19.94 5.15 11.62
N HIS A 2 19.56 5.61 10.43
CA HIS A 2 18.27 6.33 10.26
C HIS A 2 16.97 5.54 10.57
N HIS A 3 16.92 4.23 10.34
CA HIS A 3 15.69 3.44 10.59
C HIS A 3 15.45 3.16 12.08
N ILE A 4 16.51 2.87 12.84
CA ILE A 4 16.41 2.62 14.29
C ILE A 4 15.91 3.88 14.99
N ALA A 5 16.57 5.03 14.76
CA ALA A 5 16.15 6.30 15.33
C ALA A 5 14.72 6.70 14.93
N PHE A 6 14.29 6.38 13.69
CA PHE A 6 12.90 6.57 13.28
C PHE A 6 11.94 5.69 14.10
N MET A 7 12.25 4.40 14.26
CA MET A 7 11.40 3.47 15.02
C MET A 7 11.36 3.79 16.52
N GLU A 8 12.46 4.28 17.09
CA GLU A 8 12.50 4.77 18.48
C GLU A 8 11.57 5.97 18.65
N ARG A 9 11.61 6.95 17.72
CA ARG A 9 10.67 8.08 17.76
C ARG A 9 9.23 7.63 17.59
N LEU A 10 8.96 6.74 16.64
CA LEU A 10 7.61 6.26 16.36
C LEU A 10 7.01 5.52 17.56
N ASN A 11 7.77 4.61 18.18
CA ASN A 11 7.34 3.92 19.40
C ASN A 11 7.27 4.86 20.60
N GLY A 12 8.20 5.81 20.72
CA GLY A 12 8.18 6.82 21.78
C GLY A 12 6.96 7.75 21.69
N MET A 13 6.55 8.12 20.48
CA MET A 13 5.28 8.81 20.25
C MET A 13 4.11 7.90 20.62
N ALA A 14 4.06 6.67 20.09
CA ALA A 14 2.94 5.76 20.32
C ALA A 14 2.70 5.45 21.81
N SER A 15 3.76 5.34 22.62
CA SER A 15 3.66 5.08 24.06
C SER A 15 3.14 6.25 24.89
N GLN A 16 3.12 7.46 24.33
CA GLN A 16 2.58 8.66 24.98
C GLN A 16 1.09 8.87 24.67
N LEU A 17 0.51 8.10 23.75
CA LEU A 17 -0.87 8.25 23.32
C LEU A 17 -1.80 7.43 24.19
N THR A 18 -3.00 7.97 24.42
CA THR A 18 -4.13 7.17 24.91
C THR A 18 -4.85 6.59 23.70
N ILE A 19 -4.60 5.31 23.41
CA ILE A 19 -5.26 4.58 22.32
C ILE A 19 -6.31 3.67 22.92
N THR A 20 -7.56 3.78 22.46
CA THR A 20 -8.67 2.89 22.87
C THR A 20 -9.24 2.16 21.66
N GLY A 21 -9.98 1.07 21.90
CA GLY A 21 -10.59 0.26 20.83
C GLY A 21 -9.66 -0.80 20.22
N CYS A 22 -8.40 -0.85 20.63
CA CYS A 22 -7.45 -1.91 20.29
C CYS A 22 -6.39 -2.07 21.38
N SER A 23 -5.55 -3.11 21.26
CA SER A 23 -4.36 -3.22 22.10
C SER A 23 -3.35 -2.10 21.78
N PRO A 24 -2.72 -1.49 22.80
CA PRO A 24 -1.65 -0.51 22.58
C PRO A 24 -0.54 -1.09 21.70
N PRO A 25 -0.16 -0.42 20.60
CA PRO A 25 0.75 -1.00 19.64
C PRO A 25 2.21 -0.86 20.07
N VAL A 26 2.97 -1.93 19.91
CA VAL A 26 4.44 -1.88 19.80
C VAL A 26 4.79 -2.09 18.34
N LEU A 27 5.49 -1.13 17.74
CA LEU A 27 5.69 -1.08 16.29
C LEU A 27 7.07 -1.60 15.90
N GLN A 28 7.13 -2.48 14.92
CA GLN A 28 8.37 -3.02 14.37
C GLN A 28 8.40 -2.89 12.85
N MET A 29 9.50 -2.35 12.33
CA MET A 29 9.77 -2.37 10.89
C MET A 29 10.39 -3.69 10.48
N GLN A 30 9.86 -4.35 9.46
CA GLN A 30 10.35 -5.62 8.96
C GLN A 30 10.89 -5.48 7.54
N PHE A 31 12.13 -5.91 7.33
CA PHE A 31 12.78 -5.99 6.04
C PHE A 31 12.94 -7.44 5.61
N GLY A 32 13.14 -7.65 4.31
CA GLY A 32 13.64 -8.91 3.77
C GLY A 32 15.14 -9.09 4.05
N PRO A 33 15.86 -9.83 3.20
CA PRO A 33 17.30 -10.04 3.30
C PRO A 33 18.14 -8.74 3.18
N SER A 34 17.52 -7.63 2.74
CA SER A 34 18.15 -6.31 2.69
C SER A 34 17.12 -5.20 2.92
N ILE A 35 17.61 -3.99 3.17
CA ILE A 35 16.77 -2.79 3.33
C ILE A 35 16.00 -2.38 2.06
N SER A 36 16.35 -2.95 0.90
CA SER A 36 15.65 -2.72 -0.38
C SER A 36 14.40 -3.59 -0.53
N PHE A 37 14.13 -4.51 0.42
CA PHE A 37 13.01 -5.44 0.36
C PHE A 37 12.10 -5.24 1.57
N SER A 38 10.82 -4.96 1.32
CA SER A 38 9.84 -4.58 2.35
C SER A 38 10.28 -3.32 3.12
N GLY A 39 10.17 -3.30 4.45
CA GLY A 39 10.22 -2.08 5.27
C GLY A 39 8.85 -1.72 5.82
N ARG A 40 7.85 -2.61 5.68
CA ARG A 40 6.53 -2.45 6.30
C ARG A 40 6.67 -2.39 7.81
N ILE A 41 5.81 -1.59 8.43
CA ILE A 41 5.75 -1.44 9.88
C ILE A 41 4.55 -2.22 10.40
N TYR A 42 4.80 -3.12 11.35
CA TYR A 42 3.81 -4.00 11.94
C TYR A 42 3.60 -3.69 13.42
N ALA A 43 2.35 -3.75 13.87
CA ALA A 43 2.01 -3.78 15.27
C ALA A 43 2.20 -5.21 15.82
N LEU A 44 3.04 -5.35 16.83
CA LEU A 44 3.23 -6.59 17.57
C LEU A 44 2.05 -6.80 18.54
N GLY A 45 1.68 -8.05 18.80
CA GLY A 45 0.59 -8.37 19.75
C GLY A 45 -0.52 -9.27 19.21
N GLY A 46 -0.36 -9.88 18.04
CA GLY A 46 -1.34 -10.85 17.51
C GLY A 46 -2.60 -10.19 16.92
N ASN A 47 -3.75 -10.84 17.06
CA ASN A 47 -4.98 -10.45 16.36
C ASN A 47 -5.66 -9.18 16.90
N ASP A 48 -5.36 -8.78 18.13
CA ASP A 48 -6.00 -7.62 18.78
C ASP A 48 -5.32 -6.27 18.44
N THR A 49 -4.32 -6.29 17.55
CA THR A 49 -3.71 -5.07 17.05
C THR A 49 -4.62 -4.42 16.02
N TYR A 50 -4.60 -3.08 15.99
CA TYR A 50 -5.42 -2.31 15.06
C TYR A 50 -5.22 -2.69 13.58
N GLN A 51 -4.04 -3.24 13.23
CA GLN A 51 -3.76 -3.68 11.86
C GLN A 51 -4.52 -4.93 11.45
N ASN A 52 -4.84 -5.79 12.41
CA ASN A 52 -5.55 -7.05 12.19
C ASN A 52 -7.05 -6.93 12.45
N LEU A 53 -7.51 -5.84 13.08
CA LEU A 53 -8.93 -5.57 13.28
C LEU A 53 -9.65 -5.37 11.94
N PRO A 54 -10.87 -5.92 11.78
CA PRO A 54 -11.73 -5.59 10.65
C PRO A 54 -12.00 -4.08 10.54
N GLU A 55 -12.28 -3.59 9.34
CA GLU A 55 -12.58 -2.17 9.13
C GLU A 55 -13.75 -1.68 10.01
N ALA A 56 -14.79 -2.51 10.14
CA ALA A 56 -15.94 -2.24 11.00
C ALA A 56 -15.61 -2.15 12.49
N GLU A 57 -14.46 -2.68 12.93
CA GLU A 57 -13.99 -2.53 14.32
C GLU A 57 -13.02 -1.35 14.45
N ARG A 58 -12.22 -1.07 13.41
CA ARG A 58 -11.26 0.06 13.40
C ARG A 58 -11.94 1.42 13.60
N GLN A 59 -13.20 1.58 13.16
CA GLN A 59 -13.97 2.81 13.37
C GLN A 59 -14.21 3.17 14.85
N HIS A 60 -14.05 2.20 15.77
CA HIS A 60 -14.19 2.41 17.21
C HIS A 60 -12.89 2.85 17.89
N ILE A 61 -11.77 2.86 17.16
CA ILE A 61 -10.49 3.31 17.69
C ILE A 61 -10.52 4.81 17.93
N THR A 62 -9.95 5.22 19.06
CA THR A 62 -9.65 6.64 19.31
C THR A 62 -8.19 6.83 19.67
N ILE A 63 -7.66 8.00 19.34
CA ILE A 63 -6.33 8.45 19.71
C ILE A 63 -6.51 9.74 20.51
N ASN A 64 -6.10 9.73 21.77
CA ASN A 64 -6.29 10.84 22.72
C ASN A 64 -7.77 11.30 22.82
N GLY A 65 -8.70 10.34 22.73
CA GLY A 65 -10.15 10.60 22.75
C GLY A 65 -10.76 11.09 21.44
N GLU A 66 -9.94 11.35 20.41
CA GLU A 66 -10.42 11.72 19.08
C GLU A 66 -10.61 10.47 18.21
N LYS A 67 -11.73 10.39 17.49
CA LYS A 67 -11.97 9.30 16.53
C LYS A 67 -10.94 9.32 15.41
N VAL A 68 -10.54 8.12 14.97
CA VAL A 68 -9.62 7.96 13.85
C VAL A 68 -10.35 7.90 12.52
N VAL A 69 -9.63 8.24 11.46
CA VAL A 69 -9.98 7.93 10.07
C VAL A 69 -8.85 7.14 9.42
N GLU A 70 -9.19 6.35 8.41
CA GLU A 70 -8.22 5.66 7.56
C GLU A 70 -7.95 6.50 6.31
N VAL A 71 -6.69 6.90 6.13
CA VAL A 71 -6.21 7.58 4.93
C VAL A 71 -5.43 6.55 4.11
N ASP A 72 -6.10 5.97 3.12
CA ASP A 72 -5.64 4.85 2.31
C ASP A 72 -5.08 5.31 0.96
N ILE A 73 -3.98 4.71 0.53
CA ILE A 73 -3.48 4.88 -0.84
C ILE A 73 -4.22 3.88 -1.73
N ASN A 74 -5.28 4.33 -2.38
CA ASN A 74 -6.09 3.49 -3.24
C ASN A 74 -5.24 2.88 -4.38
N ALA A 75 -5.41 1.58 -4.58
CA ALA A 75 -4.64 0.78 -5.53
C ALA A 75 -3.11 0.91 -5.38
N SER A 76 -2.62 1.11 -4.14
CA SER A 76 -1.22 1.43 -3.83
C SER A 76 -0.19 0.66 -4.66
N SER A 77 -0.22 -0.67 -4.62
CA SER A 77 0.75 -1.50 -5.37
C SER A 77 0.77 -1.22 -6.88
N LEU A 78 -0.40 -0.98 -7.51
CA LEU A 78 -0.50 -0.62 -8.93
C LEU A 78 0.03 0.80 -9.18
N SER A 79 -0.32 1.75 -8.31
CA SER A 79 0.14 3.13 -8.36
C SER A 79 1.67 3.25 -8.24
N VAL A 80 2.25 2.51 -7.29
CA VAL A 80 3.69 2.40 -7.08
C VAL A 80 4.35 1.77 -8.30
N PHE A 81 3.83 0.64 -8.79
CA PHE A 81 4.34 -0.03 -10.00
C PHE A 81 4.41 0.92 -11.20
N LEU A 82 3.29 1.56 -11.54
CA LEU A 82 3.21 2.44 -12.70
C LEU A 82 4.10 3.68 -12.55
N GLY A 83 4.25 4.20 -11.32
CA GLY A 83 5.17 5.29 -11.00
C GLY A 83 6.65 4.91 -11.20
N MET A 84 7.05 3.72 -10.77
CA MET A 84 8.42 3.21 -10.98
C MET A 84 8.74 2.99 -12.46
N MET A 85 7.76 2.53 -13.24
CA MET A 85 7.88 2.39 -14.69
C MET A 85 7.90 3.74 -15.43
N LYS A 86 7.78 4.87 -14.71
CA LYS A 86 7.72 6.24 -15.25
C LYS A 86 6.66 6.38 -16.35
N VAL A 87 5.56 5.63 -16.23
CA VAL A 87 4.41 5.79 -17.12
C VAL A 87 3.81 7.16 -16.83
N GLN A 88 4.01 8.11 -17.73
CA GLN A 88 3.51 9.47 -17.57
C GLN A 88 1.97 9.47 -17.60
N ASP A 89 1.36 10.40 -16.86
CA ASP A 89 -0.11 10.48 -16.74
C ASP A 89 -0.78 10.78 -18.09
N GLU A 90 -0.08 11.46 -18.99
CA GLU A 90 -0.48 11.75 -20.37
C GLU A 90 -0.37 10.53 -21.33
N ASP A 91 0.42 9.50 -20.97
CA ASP A 91 0.66 8.28 -21.76
C ASP A 91 -0.11 7.04 -21.24
N LYS A 92 -1.33 7.25 -20.71
CA LYS A 92 -2.23 6.23 -20.11
C LYS A 92 -1.98 5.92 -18.63
N GLY A 93 -1.42 6.85 -17.85
CA GLY A 93 -1.40 6.76 -16.37
C GLY A 93 -2.80 6.64 -15.75
N LEU A 94 -2.89 6.29 -14.47
CA LEU A 94 -4.09 5.81 -13.76
C LEU A 94 -5.39 6.60 -13.97
N GLY A 95 -5.29 7.82 -14.48
CA GLY A 95 -6.38 8.74 -14.75
C GLY A 95 -6.20 9.97 -13.88
N LYS A 96 -7.23 10.79 -13.80
CA LYS A 96 -7.30 11.81 -12.74
C LYS A 96 -7.40 11.11 -11.37
N PRO A 97 -7.10 11.78 -10.24
CA PRO A 97 -7.26 11.20 -8.91
C PRO A 97 -8.64 10.59 -8.61
N GLN A 98 -9.66 10.91 -9.39
CA GLN A 98 -11.03 10.40 -9.28
C GLN A 98 -11.35 9.15 -10.13
N ASP A 99 -10.43 8.71 -10.99
CA ASP A 99 -10.66 7.55 -11.85
C ASP A 99 -10.36 6.26 -11.09
N ASP A 100 -11.27 5.27 -11.13
CA ASP A 100 -11.06 3.97 -10.49
C ASP A 100 -10.10 3.10 -11.34
N PRO A 101 -8.89 2.78 -10.85
CA PRO A 101 -7.89 2.03 -11.61
C PRO A 101 -8.36 0.67 -12.10
N TYR A 102 -9.32 0.07 -11.39
CA TYR A 102 -9.84 -1.27 -11.64
C TYR A 102 -11.05 -1.28 -12.58
N GLN A 103 -11.52 -0.13 -13.04
CA GLN A 103 -12.66 0.01 -13.94
C GLN A 103 -12.32 0.87 -15.17
N LYS A 104 -11.03 0.97 -15.50
CA LYS A 104 -10.56 1.75 -16.65
C LYS A 104 -10.63 0.96 -17.95
N GLY A 105 -11.13 1.59 -19.02
CA GLY A 105 -11.10 1.04 -20.38
C GLY A 105 -11.77 -0.34 -20.46
N VAL A 106 -11.06 -1.33 -21.00
CA VAL A 106 -11.60 -2.70 -21.14
C VAL A 106 -11.82 -3.41 -19.80
N LEU A 107 -11.23 -2.93 -18.71
CA LEU A 107 -11.48 -3.49 -17.36
C LEU A 107 -12.89 -3.20 -16.86
N ALA A 108 -13.55 -2.15 -17.36
CA ALA A 108 -14.94 -1.81 -17.00
C ALA A 108 -15.95 -2.90 -17.37
N GLY A 109 -15.58 -3.84 -18.26
CA GLY A 109 -16.41 -4.98 -18.64
C GLY A 109 -16.40 -6.13 -17.62
N PHE A 110 -15.61 -6.03 -16.55
CA PHE A 110 -15.47 -7.07 -15.52
C PHE A 110 -15.91 -6.54 -14.16
N ARG A 111 -16.33 -7.44 -13.28
CA ARG A 111 -16.59 -7.07 -11.88
C ARG A 111 -15.34 -6.46 -11.22
N ARG A 112 -15.51 -5.30 -10.59
CA ARG A 112 -14.44 -4.54 -9.93
C ARG A 112 -13.67 -5.35 -8.90
N ASP A 113 -14.36 -6.13 -8.08
CA ASP A 113 -13.77 -6.96 -7.02
C ASP A 113 -12.85 -8.04 -7.60
N ALA A 114 -13.24 -8.67 -8.70
CA ALA A 114 -12.42 -9.65 -9.41
C ALA A 114 -11.17 -9.01 -10.04
N VAL A 115 -11.32 -7.81 -10.64
CA VAL A 115 -10.19 -7.05 -11.18
C VAL A 115 -9.22 -6.64 -10.05
N LYS A 116 -9.74 -6.06 -8.96
CA LYS A 116 -8.94 -5.70 -7.77
C LYS A 116 -8.19 -6.92 -7.25
N HIS A 117 -8.87 -8.06 -7.08
CA HIS A 117 -8.24 -9.30 -6.61
C HIS A 117 -7.13 -9.77 -7.55
N TRP A 118 -7.32 -9.66 -8.87
CA TRP A 118 -6.28 -10.00 -9.85
C TRP A 118 -5.03 -9.12 -9.68
N PHE A 119 -5.20 -7.80 -9.57
CA PHE A 119 -4.07 -6.87 -9.38
C PHE A 119 -3.35 -7.13 -8.07
N THR A 120 -4.09 -7.19 -6.96
CA THR A 120 -3.54 -7.45 -5.63
C THR A 120 -2.74 -8.75 -5.62
N SER A 121 -3.33 -9.86 -6.08
CA SER A 121 -2.67 -11.16 -6.08
C SER A 121 -1.51 -11.28 -7.08
N SER A 122 -1.52 -10.50 -8.16
CA SER A 122 -0.44 -10.45 -9.15
C SER A 122 0.76 -9.65 -8.65
N LEU A 123 0.53 -8.43 -8.15
CA LEU A 123 1.60 -7.52 -7.74
C LEU A 123 2.20 -7.93 -6.40
N GLN A 124 1.39 -8.38 -5.43
CA GLN A 124 1.92 -8.94 -4.16
C GLN A 124 2.59 -10.31 -4.35
N GLY A 125 2.30 -11.00 -5.45
CA GLY A 125 3.01 -12.21 -5.85
C GLY A 125 4.20 -11.96 -6.78
N GLY A 126 4.39 -10.72 -7.24
CA GLY A 126 5.37 -10.30 -8.24
C GLY A 126 5.32 -11.08 -9.56
N ARG A 127 4.15 -11.62 -9.91
CA ARG A 127 3.89 -12.33 -11.17
C ARG A 127 2.44 -12.17 -11.60
N LEU A 128 2.22 -11.89 -12.87
CA LEU A 128 0.87 -11.72 -13.42
C LEU A 128 0.11 -13.04 -13.40
N LYS A 129 -1.08 -13.05 -12.78
CA LYS A 129 -1.89 -14.27 -12.69
C LYS A 129 -2.52 -14.60 -14.04
N THR A 130 -2.41 -15.87 -14.44
CA THR A 130 -3.13 -16.44 -15.59
C THR A 130 -4.19 -17.45 -15.17
N ARG A 131 -4.18 -17.86 -13.90
CA ARG A 131 -5.12 -18.80 -13.28
C ARG A 131 -5.40 -18.38 -11.84
N TRP A 132 -6.63 -18.62 -11.39
CA TRP A 132 -7.01 -18.45 -10.00
C TRP A 132 -6.37 -19.53 -9.12
N SER A 133 -6.00 -19.15 -7.89
CA SER A 133 -5.59 -20.12 -6.88
C SER A 133 -6.81 -20.86 -6.33
N ALA A 134 -6.58 -22.01 -5.67
CA ALA A 134 -7.64 -22.74 -5.00
C ALA A 134 -8.36 -21.89 -3.92
N ASN A 135 -7.63 -20.97 -3.29
CA ASN A 135 -8.11 -20.11 -2.21
C ASN A 135 -8.74 -18.79 -2.72
N THR A 136 -8.84 -18.60 -4.03
CA THR A 136 -9.53 -17.42 -4.58
C THR A 136 -11.03 -17.51 -4.24
N PRO A 137 -11.67 -16.43 -3.74
CA PRO A 137 -13.11 -16.45 -3.42
C PRO A 137 -13.98 -16.87 -4.60
N GLN A 138 -15.08 -17.58 -4.32
CA GLN A 138 -15.93 -18.16 -5.38
C GLN A 138 -16.55 -17.07 -6.26
N GLU A 139 -16.89 -15.93 -5.68
CA GLU A 139 -17.50 -14.80 -6.38
C GLU A 139 -16.52 -14.19 -7.40
N VAL A 140 -15.24 -14.11 -7.05
CA VAL A 140 -14.17 -13.65 -7.95
C VAL A 140 -13.95 -14.65 -9.09
N ARG A 141 -14.07 -15.96 -8.81
CA ARG A 141 -13.85 -17.03 -9.81
C ARG A 141 -14.94 -17.10 -10.88
N THR A 142 -16.05 -16.36 -10.72
CA THR A 142 -17.06 -16.21 -11.77
C THR A 142 -16.49 -15.55 -13.02
N GLU A 143 -15.47 -14.71 -12.87
CA GLU A 143 -14.72 -14.11 -13.96
C GLU A 143 -13.52 -14.98 -14.36
N ARG A 144 -13.23 -15.10 -15.65
CA ARG A 144 -12.07 -15.87 -16.12
C ARG A 144 -10.77 -15.11 -15.85
N CYS A 145 -9.87 -15.68 -15.06
CA CYS A 145 -8.57 -15.07 -14.72
C CYS A 145 -7.79 -14.59 -15.96
N MET A 146 -7.73 -15.41 -17.01
CA MET A 146 -7.05 -15.08 -18.26
C MET A 146 -7.72 -13.93 -19.04
N ALA A 147 -9.03 -13.75 -18.91
CA ALA A 147 -9.72 -12.63 -19.54
C ALA A 147 -9.35 -11.31 -18.85
N ILE A 148 -9.32 -11.30 -17.51
CA ILE A 148 -8.84 -10.15 -16.73
C ILE A 148 -7.35 -9.89 -17.02
N HIS A 149 -6.52 -10.93 -17.11
CA HIS A 149 -5.11 -10.80 -17.49
C HIS A 149 -4.93 -10.02 -18.81
N ASN A 150 -5.62 -10.44 -19.87
CA ASN A 150 -5.54 -9.79 -21.16
C ASN A 150 -6.06 -8.34 -21.12
N ALA A 151 -7.17 -8.11 -20.40
CA ALA A 151 -7.73 -6.78 -20.23
C ALA A 151 -6.80 -5.85 -19.44
N ALA A 152 -6.11 -6.38 -18.43
CA ALA A 152 -5.14 -5.65 -17.64
C ALA A 152 -3.91 -5.27 -18.47
N LEU A 153 -3.36 -6.18 -19.29
CA LEU A 153 -2.26 -5.87 -20.21
C LEU A 153 -2.67 -4.87 -21.29
N THR A 154 -3.90 -4.95 -21.78
CA THR A 154 -4.44 -3.98 -22.76
C THR A 154 -4.54 -2.58 -22.14
N THR A 155 -5.00 -2.51 -20.89
CA THR A 155 -5.21 -1.23 -20.17
C THR A 155 -3.90 -0.64 -19.68
N TYR A 156 -2.99 -1.49 -19.17
CA TYR A 156 -1.70 -1.12 -18.61
C TYR A 156 -0.58 -1.97 -19.23
N PRO A 157 -0.15 -1.68 -20.47
CA PRO A 157 0.88 -2.46 -21.17
C PRO A 157 2.21 -2.55 -20.43
N ALA A 158 2.52 -1.58 -19.57
CA ALA A 158 3.71 -1.59 -18.74
C ALA A 158 3.83 -2.85 -17.86
N LEU A 159 2.72 -3.51 -17.51
CA LEU A 159 2.70 -4.76 -16.73
C LEU A 159 3.54 -5.88 -17.36
N GLU A 160 3.71 -5.93 -18.68
CA GLU A 160 4.59 -6.91 -19.35
C GLU A 160 6.06 -6.78 -18.90
N ARG A 161 6.42 -5.57 -18.47
CA ARG A 161 7.75 -5.19 -18.01
C ARG A 161 7.86 -5.19 -16.49
N LEU A 162 7.01 -5.97 -15.80
CA LEU A 162 6.99 -6.05 -14.33
C LEU A 162 8.37 -6.31 -13.72
N HIS A 163 9.20 -7.11 -14.39
CA HIS A 163 10.55 -7.46 -13.93
C HIS A 163 11.56 -6.31 -14.02
N GLU A 164 11.30 -5.27 -14.83
CA GLU A 164 12.19 -4.12 -15.01
C GLU A 164 12.23 -3.19 -13.79
N ILE A 165 11.26 -3.29 -12.88
CA ILE A 165 11.23 -2.43 -11.68
C ILE A 165 12.32 -2.77 -10.67
N LEU A 166 12.85 -4.00 -10.72
CA LEU A 166 13.86 -4.45 -9.78
C LEU A 166 15.23 -3.98 -10.29
N PRO A 167 15.96 -3.12 -9.55
CA PRO A 167 17.26 -2.66 -10.00
C PRO A 167 18.26 -3.81 -10.11
N GLU A 168 19.23 -3.66 -11.02
CA GLU A 168 20.21 -4.69 -11.34
C GLU A 168 20.98 -5.18 -10.10
N ARG A 169 21.31 -4.28 -9.17
CA ARG A 169 21.98 -4.62 -7.92
C ARG A 169 21.17 -5.63 -7.09
N GLU A 170 19.91 -5.34 -6.85
CA GLU A 170 19.01 -6.21 -6.10
C GLU A 170 18.76 -7.52 -6.85
N ARG A 171 18.61 -7.47 -8.17
CA ARG A 171 18.45 -8.66 -9.02
C ARG A 171 19.67 -9.59 -8.96
N ASN A 172 20.88 -9.03 -9.06
CA ASN A 172 22.13 -9.79 -9.01
C ASN A 172 22.43 -10.34 -7.60
N SER A 173 21.74 -9.85 -6.57
CA SER A 173 21.84 -10.38 -5.20
C SER A 173 20.94 -11.59 -4.92
N LEU A 174 20.10 -11.98 -5.88
CA LEU A 174 19.19 -13.10 -5.70
C LEU A 174 19.94 -14.43 -5.74
N PRO A 175 19.60 -15.39 -4.84
CA PRO A 175 20.23 -16.71 -4.86
C PRO A 175 19.95 -17.50 -6.15
N SER A 176 18.79 -17.29 -6.76
CA SER A 176 18.39 -17.86 -8.05
C SER A 176 17.25 -17.04 -8.68
N GLU A 177 17.03 -17.22 -9.99
CA GLU A 177 15.92 -16.60 -10.72
C GLU A 177 14.52 -17.01 -10.20
N GLU A 178 14.41 -18.13 -9.47
CA GLU A 178 13.14 -18.56 -8.86
C GLU A 178 12.62 -17.57 -7.80
N TYR A 179 13.52 -16.78 -7.20
CA TYR A 179 13.18 -15.75 -6.23
C TYR A 179 12.73 -14.43 -6.87
N LEU A 180 12.84 -14.28 -8.19
CA LEU A 180 12.52 -13.02 -8.88
C LEU A 180 11.09 -12.53 -8.59
N PRO A 181 10.02 -13.35 -8.65
CA PRO A 181 8.68 -12.89 -8.31
C PRO A 181 8.56 -12.41 -6.87
N TRP A 182 9.18 -13.11 -5.92
CA TRP A 182 9.20 -12.67 -4.53
C TRP A 182 9.92 -11.32 -4.38
N ALA A 183 11.08 -11.17 -5.02
CA ALA A 183 11.89 -9.96 -4.96
C ALA A 183 11.15 -8.73 -5.54
N ILE A 184 10.47 -8.90 -6.68
CA ILE A 184 9.60 -7.88 -7.29
C ILE A 184 8.53 -7.42 -6.30
N ALA A 185 7.81 -8.37 -5.69
CA ALA A 185 6.76 -8.05 -4.71
C ALA A 185 7.31 -7.29 -3.50
N GLN A 186 8.45 -7.74 -2.95
CA GLN A 186 9.08 -7.08 -1.80
C GLN A 186 9.63 -5.70 -2.16
N TYR A 187 10.09 -5.49 -3.39
CA TYR A 187 10.58 -4.20 -3.85
C TYR A 187 9.43 -3.18 -4.00
N ILE A 188 8.28 -3.60 -4.56
CA ILE A 188 7.05 -2.78 -4.56
C ILE A 188 6.67 -2.40 -3.12
N ALA A 189 6.62 -3.38 -2.22
CA ALA A 189 6.32 -3.14 -0.80
C ALA A 189 7.33 -2.20 -0.15
N CYS A 190 8.60 -2.21 -0.56
CA CYS A 190 9.61 -1.27 -0.07
C CYS A 190 9.34 0.16 -0.50
N VAL A 191 9.00 0.37 -1.77
CA VAL A 191 8.68 1.70 -2.27
C VAL A 191 7.41 2.25 -1.58
N GLU A 192 6.37 1.42 -1.45
CA GLU A 192 5.16 1.75 -0.70
C GLU A 192 5.48 2.13 0.76
N SER A 193 6.21 1.27 1.48
CA SER A 193 6.55 1.49 2.88
C SER A 193 7.41 2.74 3.09
N SER A 194 8.26 3.08 2.11
CA SER A 194 9.06 4.31 2.19
C SER A 194 8.23 5.59 2.06
N ILE A 195 7.10 5.54 1.34
CA ILE A 195 6.13 6.65 1.27
C ILE A 195 5.43 6.78 2.63
N ILE A 196 4.89 5.69 3.17
CA ILE A 196 4.24 5.67 4.48
C ILE A 196 5.19 6.15 5.59
N LYS A 197 6.44 5.65 5.59
CA LYS A 197 7.47 6.09 6.53
C LYS A 197 7.77 7.58 6.42
N PHE A 198 7.87 8.13 5.21
CA PHE A 198 8.08 9.55 5.01
C PHE A 198 6.92 10.36 5.61
N VAL A 199 5.67 9.96 5.34
CA VAL A 199 4.48 10.66 5.85
C VAL A 199 4.42 10.61 7.38
N LEU A 200 4.68 9.44 7.98
CA LEU A 200 4.78 9.29 9.43
C LEU A 200 5.81 10.24 10.03
N ASP A 201 7.01 10.31 9.43
CA ASP A 201 8.08 11.17 9.89
C ASP A 201 7.69 12.66 9.81
N GLN A 202 7.01 13.08 8.73
CA GLN A 202 6.53 14.46 8.58
C GLN A 202 5.42 14.82 9.57
N ILE A 203 4.47 13.90 9.81
CA ILE A 203 3.40 14.11 10.81
C ILE A 203 4.00 14.23 12.21
N MET A 204 4.89 13.32 12.60
CA MET A 204 5.58 13.37 13.90
C MET A 204 6.40 14.65 14.06
N ALA A 205 7.10 15.10 13.02
CA ALA A 205 7.89 16.33 13.06
C ALA A 205 7.03 17.60 13.30
N GLN A 206 5.73 17.53 13.02
CA GLN A 206 4.76 18.61 13.25
C GLN A 206 4.01 18.44 14.58
N GLY A 207 4.44 17.49 15.43
CA GLY A 207 3.77 17.17 16.70
C GLY A 207 2.45 16.40 16.51
N GLY A 208 2.20 15.90 15.30
CA GLY A 208 1.02 15.11 14.97
C GLY A 208 1.14 13.64 15.30
N VAL A 209 0.05 12.93 15.06
CA VAL A 209 -0.06 11.50 15.38
C VAL A 209 -0.60 10.74 14.19
N ALA A 210 0.06 9.62 13.86
CA ALA A 210 -0.40 8.68 12.86
C ALA A 210 0.12 7.27 13.18
N LEU A 211 -0.69 6.25 12.91
CA LEU A 211 -0.33 4.84 13.04
C LEU A 211 -0.27 4.20 11.64
N PRO A 212 0.79 3.42 11.30
CA PRO A 212 0.88 2.74 10.01
C PRO A 212 -0.14 1.61 9.87
N LEU A 213 -0.84 1.52 8.75
CA LEU A 213 -1.75 0.42 8.42
C LEU A 213 -1.44 -0.09 7.01
N HIS A 214 -0.39 -0.90 6.86
CA HIS A 214 0.08 -1.37 5.54
C HIS A 214 0.34 -0.21 4.54
N ASP A 215 -0.54 -0.04 3.54
CA ASP A 215 -0.58 1.02 2.54
C ASP A 215 -1.45 2.25 2.92
N ALA A 216 -1.95 2.27 4.16
CA ALA A 216 -2.75 3.32 4.74
C ALA A 216 -2.17 3.87 6.05
N LEU A 217 -2.81 4.92 6.57
CA LEU A 217 -2.56 5.49 7.89
C LEU A 217 -3.87 5.57 8.68
N LEU A 218 -3.82 5.23 9.97
CA LEU A 218 -4.83 5.67 10.92
C LEU A 218 -4.38 6.97 11.56
N VAL A 219 -5.20 8.00 11.45
CA VAL A 219 -4.93 9.33 12.01
C VAL A 219 -6.15 9.84 12.77
N PRO A 220 -5.98 10.67 13.82
CA PRO A 220 -7.10 11.45 14.33
C PRO A 220 -7.76 12.24 13.20
N ARG A 221 -9.09 12.41 13.24
CA ARG A 221 -9.85 13.09 12.19
C ARG A 221 -9.28 14.45 11.80
N SER A 222 -8.81 15.22 12.77
CA SER A 222 -8.18 16.53 12.66
C SER A 222 -6.90 16.53 11.82
N TRP A 223 -6.23 15.38 11.68
CA TRP A 223 -5.00 15.19 10.91
C TRP A 223 -5.23 14.63 9.50
N ALA A 224 -6.47 14.28 9.13
CA ALA A 224 -6.79 13.66 7.84
C ALA A 224 -6.27 14.47 6.65
N ASP A 225 -6.60 15.76 6.57
CA ASP A 225 -6.19 16.61 5.45
C ASP A 225 -4.67 16.78 5.38
N GLN A 226 -4.01 16.81 6.54
CA GLN A 226 -2.55 16.88 6.58
C GLN A 226 -1.91 15.58 6.10
N ALA A 227 -2.45 14.43 6.49
CA ALA A 227 -1.99 13.13 6.00
C ALA A 227 -2.15 13.02 4.46
N VAL A 228 -3.31 13.43 3.92
CA VAL A 228 -3.56 13.48 2.47
C VAL A 228 -2.52 14.35 1.76
N ARG A 229 -2.25 15.56 2.29
CA ARG A 229 -1.23 16.47 1.73
C ARG A 229 0.16 15.84 1.72
N GLN A 230 0.55 15.18 2.81
CA GLN A 230 1.86 14.56 2.92
C GLN A 230 2.01 13.33 2.01
N ILE A 231 0.98 12.50 1.87
CA ILE A 231 0.98 11.38 0.91
C ILE A 231 1.10 11.90 -0.51
N THR A 232 0.34 12.95 -0.87
CA THR A 232 0.41 13.59 -2.19
C THR A 232 1.82 14.11 -2.47
N PHE A 233 2.42 14.83 -1.52
CA PHE A 233 3.78 15.34 -1.64
C PHE A 233 4.81 14.21 -1.81
N ALA A 234 4.70 13.16 -1.00
CA ALA A 234 5.59 11.99 -1.08
C ALA A 234 5.46 11.26 -2.42
N GLY A 235 4.22 11.09 -2.92
CA GLY A 235 3.93 10.52 -4.24
C GLY A 235 4.59 11.30 -5.36
N LYS A 236 4.42 12.64 -5.40
CA LYS A 236 5.07 13.49 -6.40
C LYS A 236 6.59 13.43 -6.32
N GLY A 237 7.15 13.50 -5.11
CA GLY A 237 8.59 13.48 -4.91
C GLY A 237 9.23 12.16 -5.34
N ARG A 238 8.58 11.03 -5.03
CA ARG A 238 9.18 9.69 -5.19
C ARG A 238 8.78 8.98 -6.48
N LEU A 239 7.54 9.16 -6.92
CA LEU A 239 6.96 8.47 -8.07
C LEU A 239 6.64 9.43 -9.23
N ARG A 240 6.87 10.75 -9.06
CA ARG A 240 6.54 11.79 -10.05
C ARG A 240 5.09 11.76 -10.51
N ARG A 241 4.18 11.38 -9.60
CA ARG A 241 2.75 11.27 -9.88
C ARG A 241 1.91 11.63 -8.67
N ASP A 242 0.66 12.00 -8.92
CA ASP A 242 -0.36 12.04 -7.89
C ASP A 242 -0.82 10.61 -7.55
N LEU A 243 -0.88 10.32 -6.25
CA LEU A 243 -1.46 9.07 -5.74
C LEU A 243 -2.96 9.28 -5.53
N ILE A 244 -3.74 8.24 -5.81
CA ILE A 244 -5.16 8.23 -5.48
C ILE A 244 -5.29 7.94 -3.99
N ILE A 245 -5.98 8.81 -3.26
CA ILE A 245 -6.10 8.72 -1.81
C ILE A 245 -7.58 8.63 -1.46
N GLU A 246 -7.95 7.66 -0.64
CA GLU A 246 -9.29 7.49 -0.10
C GLU A 246 -9.26 7.80 1.39
N VAL A 247 -10.16 8.67 1.86
CA VAL A 247 -10.34 8.95 3.29
C VAL A 247 -11.62 8.28 3.74
N LYS A 248 -11.49 7.23 4.56
CA LYS A 248 -12.63 6.54 5.15
C LYS A 248 -12.94 7.18 6.49
N ASP A 249 -13.94 8.04 6.48
CA ASP A 249 -14.49 8.69 7.67
C ASP A 249 -15.82 8.04 8.03
N TRP A 250 -15.78 7.14 9.01
CA TRP A 250 -16.96 6.38 9.46
C TRP A 250 -17.90 7.20 10.36
N CYS A 251 -17.64 8.51 10.55
CA CYS A 251 -18.48 9.39 11.37
C CYS A 251 -19.62 10.07 10.58
N ASN A 252 -19.67 9.90 9.25
CA ASN A 252 -20.67 10.50 8.37
C ASN A 252 -21.66 9.48 7.81
#